data_AF-A6GAZ3-F1
#
_entry.id   AF-A6GAZ3-F1
#
_cell.length_a   1.000
_cell.length_b   1.000
_cell.length_c   1.000
_cell.angle_alpha   90.00
_cell.angle_beta   90.00
_cell.angle_gamma   90.00
#
_symmetry.space_group_name_H-M   'P 1'
#
loop_
_entity.id
_entity.type
_entity.pdbx_description
1 polymer ?
#
loop_
_entity_poly.entity_id
_entity_poly.type
_entity_poly.pdbx_seq_one_letter_code
_entity_poly.pdbx_strand_id
1 'polypeptide(L)'
;MLYSFLLRADGTTCFPYISDQCEELFEVSAAELNADAQAAMVRILPEDLPSFEAEVVGSMSAMRLFSWAGRFVNSRGEHRLIRAESKPYVHPEGVIWHGLIFDARGEHAMQRELLRAQGEVQALSVPIIEVWEQVVTVPLSGSYEEDRAQRLTQALLEKVSGASIRVVILDLTGIVDVDTATVGHLLQIMNALSLLGAECALSGISPVVAQTMVTLDVASDQLRYFRALHQALRWAIAHLEGAA
;
A
#
# COMPACT_ATOMS: atom_id res chain seq x y z
N MET A 1 -8.79 6.70 6.49
CA MET A 1 -9.30 7.29 7.75
C MET A 1 -8.35 6.94 8.89
N LEU A 2 -7.94 7.90 9.73
CA LEU A 2 -7.07 7.64 10.90
C LEU A 2 -7.90 7.33 12.14
N TYR A 3 -7.41 6.43 12.99
CA TYR A 3 -8.05 6.10 14.25
C TYR A 3 -7.07 5.67 15.35
N SER A 4 -7.55 5.77 16.58
CA SER A 4 -7.04 5.09 17.76
C SER A 4 -8.17 4.26 18.35
N PHE A 5 -7.97 2.96 18.55
CA PHE A 5 -8.95 2.07 19.18
C PHE A 5 -8.39 1.56 20.49
N LEU A 6 -9.15 1.70 21.57
CA LEU A 6 -8.76 1.26 22.90
C LEU A 6 -9.67 0.11 23.34
N LEU A 7 -9.07 -1.02 23.69
CA LEU A 7 -9.72 -2.09 24.46
C LEU A 7 -9.28 -1.94 25.91
N ARG A 8 -10.22 -1.67 26.80
CA ARG A 8 -9.95 -1.55 28.23
C ARG A 8 -9.85 -2.91 28.90
N ALA A 9 -9.23 -2.95 30.08
CA ALA A 9 -9.09 -4.16 30.88
C ALA A 9 -10.43 -4.77 31.33
N ASP A 10 -11.51 -3.97 31.39
CA ASP A 10 -12.87 -4.43 31.70
C ASP A 10 -13.62 -4.98 30.47
N GLY A 11 -13.00 -4.97 29.29
CA GLY A 11 -13.56 -5.44 28.03
C GLY A 11 -14.33 -4.37 27.25
N THR A 12 -14.50 -3.16 27.79
CA THR A 12 -15.13 -2.05 27.05
C THR A 12 -14.20 -1.50 25.98
N THR A 13 -14.79 -1.01 24.89
CA THR A 13 -14.04 -0.52 23.73
C THR A 13 -14.46 0.89 23.36
N CYS A 14 -13.51 1.71 22.90
CA CYS A 14 -13.83 3.01 22.34
C CYS A 14 -12.79 3.45 21.30
N PHE A 15 -13.09 4.53 20.59
CA PHE A 15 -12.14 5.23 19.74
C PHE A 15 -11.70 6.55 20.38
N PRO A 16 -10.63 6.59 21.21
CA PRO A 16 -10.14 7.84 21.81
C PRO A 16 -9.86 8.95 20.78
N TYR A 17 -9.55 8.55 19.56
CA TYR A 17 -9.47 9.43 18.40
C TYR A 17 -9.98 8.69 17.17
N ILE A 18 -10.80 9.36 16.37
CA ILE A 18 -11.16 8.92 15.03
C ILE A 18 -11.43 10.16 14.20
N SER A 19 -10.92 10.20 12.96
CA SER A 19 -11.18 11.35 12.09
C SER A 19 -12.63 11.40 11.64
N ASP A 20 -13.14 12.61 11.37
CA ASP A 20 -14.55 12.90 11.04
C ASP A 20 -15.11 12.12 9.84
N GLN A 21 -14.24 11.59 8.98
CA GLN A 21 -14.57 10.65 7.90
C GLN A 21 -15.31 9.37 8.37
N CYS A 22 -15.40 9.13 9.68
CA CYS A 22 -16.15 8.01 10.25
C CYS A 22 -17.66 8.12 10.00
N GLU A 23 -18.20 9.33 9.88
CA GLU A 23 -19.62 9.55 9.59
C GLU A 23 -19.98 9.05 8.18
N GLU A 24 -19.09 9.26 7.21
CA GLU A 24 -19.28 8.76 5.85
C GLU A 24 -19.12 7.24 5.77
N LEU A 25 -18.18 6.68 6.53
CA LEU A 25 -17.81 5.27 6.45
C LEU A 25 -18.74 4.36 7.25
N PHE A 26 -19.02 4.75 8.49
CA PHE A 26 -19.79 3.98 9.46
C PHE A 26 -21.19 4.54 9.69
N GLU A 27 -21.53 5.74 9.23
CA GLU A 27 -22.82 6.39 9.57
C GLU A 27 -23.00 6.50 11.11
N VAL A 28 -21.89 6.81 11.81
CA VAL A 28 -21.82 7.04 13.25
C VAL A 28 -20.92 8.25 13.47
N SER A 29 -21.30 9.13 14.40
CA SER A 29 -20.49 10.29 14.74
C SER A 29 -19.21 9.91 15.50
N ALA A 30 -18.17 10.75 15.37
CA ALA A 30 -16.94 10.58 16.14
C ALA A 30 -17.18 10.58 17.66
N ALA A 31 -18.16 11.37 18.13
CA ALA A 31 -18.54 11.45 19.54
C ALA A 31 -19.12 10.14 20.08
N GLU A 32 -20.01 9.49 19.30
CA GLU A 32 -20.56 8.18 19.66
C GLU A 32 -19.48 7.10 19.68
N LEU A 33 -18.58 7.09 18.70
CA LEU A 33 -17.46 6.14 18.64
C LEU A 33 -16.42 6.37 19.74
N ASN A 34 -16.25 7.61 20.19
CA ASN A 34 -15.41 7.94 21.34
C ASN A 34 -16.01 7.43 22.66
N ALA A 35 -17.34 7.41 22.77
CA ALA A 35 -18.03 6.84 23.92
C ALA A 35 -18.02 5.30 23.91
N ASP A 36 -18.37 4.70 22.77
CA ASP A 36 -18.46 3.25 22.62
C ASP A 36 -18.17 2.80 21.19
N ALA A 37 -17.10 2.02 21.01
CA ALA A 37 -16.73 1.48 19.72
C ALA A 37 -17.72 0.41 19.20
N GLN A 38 -18.58 -0.15 20.08
CA GLN A 38 -19.64 -1.06 19.67
C GLN A 38 -20.57 -0.44 18.63
N ALA A 39 -20.75 0.89 18.65
CA ALA A 39 -21.53 1.57 17.63
C ALA A 39 -20.99 1.30 16.20
N ALA A 40 -19.68 1.16 16.00
CA ALA A 40 -19.14 0.68 14.72
C ALA A 40 -19.15 -0.85 14.60
N MET A 41 -18.82 -1.58 15.67
CA MET A 41 -18.64 -3.04 15.64
C MET A 41 -19.93 -3.79 15.26
N VAL A 42 -21.11 -3.31 15.71
CA VAL A 42 -22.42 -3.93 15.39
C VAL A 42 -22.76 -3.90 13.89
N ARG A 43 -22.02 -3.13 13.09
CA ARG A 43 -22.17 -3.08 11.63
C ARG A 43 -21.34 -4.17 10.94
N ILE A 44 -20.42 -4.85 11.63
CA ILE A 44 -19.70 -5.99 11.06
C ILE A 44 -20.70 -7.11 10.79
N LEU A 45 -20.64 -7.71 9.60
CA LEU A 45 -21.49 -8.86 9.29
C LEU A 45 -21.22 -10.00 10.28
N PRO A 46 -22.27 -10.71 10.76
CA PRO A 46 -22.10 -11.80 11.73
C PRO A 46 -21.09 -12.88 11.32
N GLU A 47 -20.96 -13.10 10.00
CA GLU A 47 -20.01 -14.04 9.39
C GLU A 47 -18.54 -13.62 9.59
N ASP A 48 -18.26 -12.32 9.61
CA ASP A 48 -16.91 -11.78 9.68
C ASP A 48 -16.48 -11.47 11.13
N LEU A 49 -17.44 -11.40 12.07
CA LEU A 49 -17.20 -11.10 13.48
C LEU A 49 -16.21 -12.07 14.16
N PRO A 50 -16.29 -13.41 13.99
CA PRO A 50 -15.32 -14.32 14.62
C PRO A 50 -13.88 -14.08 14.15
N SER A 51 -13.70 -13.70 12.88
CA SER A 51 -12.38 -13.41 12.32
C SER A 51 -11.80 -12.10 12.88
N PHE A 52 -12.65 -11.10 13.08
CA PHE A 52 -12.28 -9.83 13.67
C PHE A 52 -11.79 -10.03 15.11
N GLU A 53 -12.59 -10.74 15.92
CA GLU A 53 -12.27 -11.03 17.32
C GLU A 53 -10.95 -11.81 17.45
N ALA A 54 -10.76 -12.84 16.61
CA ALA A 54 -9.53 -13.62 16.58
C ALA A 54 -8.30 -12.75 16.26
N GLU A 55 -8.42 -11.80 15.34
CA GLU A 55 -7.32 -10.91 14.96
C GLU A 55 -7.03 -9.85 16.03
N VAL A 56 -8.05 -9.32 16.71
CA VAL A 56 -7.86 -8.44 17.89
C VAL A 56 -7.10 -9.19 18.99
N VAL A 57 -7.55 -10.40 19.34
CA VAL A 57 -6.89 -11.22 20.38
C VAL A 57 -5.47 -11.59 19.96
N GLY A 58 -5.26 -11.99 18.71
CA GLY A 58 -3.95 -12.35 18.17
C GLY A 58 -2.97 -11.18 18.14
N SER A 59 -3.43 -10.00 17.70
CA SER A 59 -2.63 -8.78 17.71
C SER A 59 -2.27 -8.36 19.14
N MET A 60 -3.23 -8.37 20.06
CA MET A 60 -3.02 -8.00 21.46
C MET A 60 -2.05 -8.95 22.16
N SER A 61 -2.23 -10.27 22.01
CA SER A 61 -1.47 -11.27 22.76
C SER A 61 0.00 -11.33 22.33
N ALA A 62 0.27 -11.09 21.05
CA ALA A 62 1.61 -11.13 20.48
C ALA A 62 2.23 -9.74 20.24
N MET A 63 1.50 -8.66 20.55
CA MET A 63 1.88 -7.27 20.24
C MET A 63 2.32 -7.07 18.77
N ARG A 64 1.66 -7.80 17.86
CA ARG A 64 1.94 -7.77 16.42
C ARG A 64 1.01 -6.82 15.69
N LEU A 65 1.39 -6.46 14.46
CA LEU A 65 0.53 -5.69 13.56
C LEU A 65 -0.86 -6.33 13.50
N PHE A 66 -1.89 -5.51 13.71
CA PHE A 66 -3.28 -5.82 13.42
C PHE A 66 -3.52 -5.54 11.94
N SER A 67 -3.95 -6.55 11.20
CA SER A 67 -4.32 -6.40 9.79
C SER A 67 -5.56 -7.24 9.53
N TRP A 68 -6.66 -6.57 9.27
CA TRP A 68 -7.95 -7.23 9.10
C TRP A 68 -8.77 -6.58 8.00
N ALA A 69 -9.54 -7.41 7.29
CA ALA A 69 -10.55 -6.96 6.34
C ALA A 69 -11.85 -7.74 6.57
N GLY A 70 -12.97 -7.04 6.49
CA GLY A 70 -14.29 -7.65 6.58
C GLY A 70 -15.41 -6.69 6.21
N ARG A 71 -16.61 -7.25 6.13
CA ARG A 71 -17.78 -6.56 5.58
C ARG A 71 -18.57 -5.89 6.69
N PHE A 72 -18.89 -4.63 6.44
CA PHE A 72 -19.80 -3.81 7.22
C PHE A 72 -21.13 -3.69 6.47
N VAL A 73 -22.24 -3.61 7.18
CA VAL A 73 -23.55 -3.26 6.64
C VAL A 73 -23.97 -1.89 7.15
N ASN A 74 -24.41 -1.01 6.26
CA ASN A 74 -24.92 0.30 6.64
C ASN A 74 -26.41 0.28 6.96
N SER A 75 -26.97 1.43 7.39
CA SER A 75 -28.40 1.55 7.76
C SER A 75 -29.38 1.22 6.62
N ARG A 76 -28.90 1.29 5.36
CA ARG A 76 -29.68 1.00 4.14
C ARG A 76 -29.56 -0.46 3.68
N GLY A 77 -28.77 -1.28 4.40
CA GLY A 77 -28.51 -2.67 4.03
C GLY A 77 -27.42 -2.85 2.97
N GLU A 78 -26.69 -1.79 2.62
CA GLU A 78 -25.58 -1.85 1.67
C GLU A 78 -24.33 -2.38 2.37
N HIS A 79 -23.64 -3.30 1.70
CA HIS A 79 -22.41 -3.89 2.23
C HIS A 79 -21.20 -3.05 1.80
N ARG A 80 -20.29 -2.77 2.75
CA ARG A 80 -19.01 -2.10 2.54
C ARG A 80 -17.90 -3.02 2.97
N LEU A 81 -16.88 -3.22 2.14
CA LEU A 81 -15.69 -3.93 2.60
C LEU A 81 -14.77 -2.92 3.28
N ILE A 82 -14.39 -3.19 4.52
CA ILE A 82 -13.53 -2.32 5.31
C ILE A 82 -12.23 -3.05 5.59
N ARG A 83 -11.11 -2.38 5.38
CA ARG A 83 -9.78 -2.84 5.78
C ARG A 83 -9.21 -1.94 6.86
N ALA A 84 -8.61 -2.53 7.88
CA ALA A 84 -8.00 -1.83 8.99
C ALA A 84 -6.59 -2.36 9.24
N GLU A 85 -5.62 -1.45 9.30
CA GLU A 85 -4.22 -1.74 9.61
C GLU A 85 -3.76 -0.86 10.76
N SER A 86 -3.30 -1.46 11.85
CA SER A 86 -2.90 -0.72 13.04
C SER A 86 -1.87 -1.47 13.88
N LYS A 87 -1.14 -0.73 14.72
CA LYS A 87 -0.16 -1.32 15.63
C LYS A 87 -0.62 -1.19 17.08
N PRO A 88 -0.60 -2.28 17.88
CA PRO A 88 -0.93 -2.22 19.30
C PRO A 88 0.20 -1.61 20.13
N TYR A 89 -0.20 -0.94 21.21
CA TYR A 89 0.65 -0.40 22.27
C TYR A 89 0.00 -0.66 23.63
N VAL A 90 0.84 -0.84 24.65
CA VAL A 90 0.37 -0.91 26.04
C VAL A 90 -0.14 0.46 26.47
N HIS A 91 -1.34 0.52 27.04
CA HIS A 91 -1.99 1.73 27.52
C HIS A 91 -2.37 1.57 29.00
N PRO A 92 -2.39 2.63 29.83
CA PRO A 92 -2.75 2.51 31.24
C PRO A 92 -4.11 1.85 31.51
N GLU A 93 -5.08 2.05 30.61
CA GLU A 93 -6.42 1.46 30.71
C GLU A 93 -6.56 0.10 29.99
N GLY A 94 -5.55 -0.35 29.23
CA GLY A 94 -5.62 -1.60 28.45
C GLY A 94 -4.65 -1.62 27.26
N VAL A 95 -5.15 -1.88 26.06
CA VAL A 95 -4.34 -1.92 24.83
C VAL A 95 -4.94 -0.98 23.79
N ILE A 96 -4.09 -0.14 23.22
CA ILE A 96 -4.49 0.85 22.22
C ILE A 96 -3.84 0.56 20.87
N TRP A 97 -4.62 0.61 19.81
CA TRP A 97 -4.19 0.46 18.43
C TRP A 97 -4.24 1.80 17.74
N HIS A 98 -3.14 2.20 17.10
CA HIS A 98 -3.11 3.37 16.23
C HIS A 98 -2.94 2.94 14.78
N GLY A 99 -3.82 3.42 13.90
CA GLY A 99 -3.76 2.99 12.51
C GLY A 99 -4.76 3.66 11.58
N LEU A 100 -4.99 2.98 10.46
CA LEU A 100 -5.78 3.45 9.34
C LEU A 100 -6.90 2.46 9.02
N ILE A 101 -8.04 3.01 8.62
CA ILE A 101 -9.19 2.29 8.07
C ILE A 101 -9.44 2.79 6.65
N PHE A 102 -9.73 1.88 5.74
CA PHE A 102 -10.00 2.14 4.33
C PHE A 102 -11.30 1.45 3.91
N ASP A 103 -12.10 2.13 3.08
CA ASP A 103 -13.17 1.48 2.33
C ASP A 103 -12.57 0.75 1.13
N ALA A 104 -12.57 -0.57 1.19
CA ALA A 104 -12.04 -1.45 0.16
C ALA A 104 -13.03 -1.72 -0.98
N ARG A 105 -14.14 -0.95 -1.09
CA ARG A 105 -15.02 -0.99 -2.28
C ARG A 105 -14.32 -0.52 -3.57
N GLY A 106 -13.21 0.21 -3.45
CA GLY A 106 -12.31 0.50 -4.57
C GLY A 106 -11.39 -0.67 -4.96
N GLU A 107 -11.13 -1.62 -4.06
CA GLU A 107 -10.26 -2.76 -4.33
C GLU A 107 -10.98 -3.88 -5.08
N HIS A 108 -12.28 -4.14 -4.84
CA HIS A 108 -12.94 -5.32 -5.43
C HIS A 108 -13.51 -5.15 -6.85
N ALA A 109 -13.74 -3.92 -7.34
CA ALA A 109 -13.98 -3.73 -8.77
C ALA A 109 -12.68 -3.98 -9.56
N MET A 110 -11.56 -3.46 -9.06
CA MET A 110 -10.23 -3.70 -9.59
C MET A 110 -9.83 -5.18 -9.43
N GLN A 111 -10.14 -5.82 -8.31
CA GLN A 111 -9.80 -7.23 -8.03
C GLN A 111 -10.73 -8.21 -8.76
N ARG A 112 -12.00 -7.86 -9.04
CA ARG A 112 -12.90 -8.66 -9.90
C ARG A 112 -12.65 -8.45 -11.39
N GLU A 113 -12.24 -7.26 -11.82
CA GLU A 113 -11.65 -7.08 -13.16
C GLU A 113 -10.30 -7.80 -13.27
N LEU A 114 -9.45 -7.77 -12.25
CA LEU A 114 -8.22 -8.57 -12.16
C LEU A 114 -8.51 -10.06 -12.14
N LEU A 115 -9.56 -10.56 -11.47
CA LEU A 115 -9.89 -11.98 -11.44
C LEU A 115 -10.57 -12.45 -12.74
N ARG A 116 -11.40 -11.61 -13.37
CA ARG A 116 -11.92 -11.86 -14.73
C ARG A 116 -10.81 -11.76 -15.78
N ALA A 117 -9.88 -10.82 -15.63
CA ALA A 117 -8.65 -10.74 -16.41
C ALA A 117 -7.66 -11.86 -16.07
N GLN A 118 -7.66 -12.44 -14.87
CA GLN A 118 -6.78 -13.57 -14.51
C GLN A 118 -7.28 -14.90 -15.06
N GLY A 119 -8.56 -15.00 -15.47
CA GLY A 119 -9.07 -16.16 -16.21
C GLY A 119 -8.67 -16.16 -17.70
N GLU A 120 -8.56 -14.98 -18.32
CA GLU A 120 -8.40 -14.87 -19.78
C GLU A 120 -7.20 -14.01 -20.26
N VAL A 121 -6.47 -13.33 -19.36
CA VAL A 121 -5.39 -12.37 -19.68
C VAL A 121 -4.13 -12.62 -18.85
N GLN A 122 -3.64 -13.84 -18.83
CA GLN A 122 -2.29 -14.17 -18.30
C GLN A 122 -1.13 -13.57 -19.13
N ALA A 123 -1.27 -12.40 -19.77
CA ALA A 123 -0.24 -11.88 -20.68
C ALA A 123 0.00 -10.35 -20.71
N LEU A 124 -0.83 -9.45 -20.13
CA LEU A 124 -0.89 -8.07 -20.68
C LEU A 124 -0.87 -6.82 -19.77
N SER A 125 -0.50 -6.81 -18.48
CA SER A 125 -0.32 -5.49 -17.83
C SER A 125 0.68 -5.47 -16.68
N VAL A 126 1.71 -4.61 -16.81
CA VAL A 126 2.57 -4.21 -15.69
C VAL A 126 1.93 -2.96 -15.06
N PRO A 127 1.60 -2.98 -13.76
CA PRO A 127 0.83 -1.90 -13.15
C PRO A 127 1.69 -0.63 -12.98
N ILE A 128 1.41 0.42 -13.77
CA ILE A 128 1.97 1.76 -13.57
C ILE A 128 0.92 2.58 -12.82
N ILE A 129 1.24 3.05 -11.62
CA ILE A 129 0.29 3.69 -10.69
C ILE A 129 0.70 5.15 -10.49
N GLU A 130 -0.20 6.09 -10.77
CA GLU A 130 -0.02 7.51 -10.44
C GLU A 130 -0.28 7.73 -8.95
N VAL A 131 0.74 8.20 -8.23
CA VAL A 131 0.74 8.30 -6.76
C VAL A 131 0.84 9.74 -6.28
N TRP A 132 1.27 10.65 -7.17
CA TRP A 132 1.27 12.08 -6.96
C TRP A 132 1.32 12.81 -8.32
N GLU A 133 1.15 14.14 -8.31
CA GLU A 133 1.36 14.96 -9.51
C GLU A 133 2.79 14.76 -10.04
N GLN A 134 2.91 14.35 -11.32
CA GLN A 134 4.18 14.04 -11.99
C GLN A 134 4.99 12.87 -11.38
N VAL A 135 4.40 12.07 -10.49
CA VAL A 135 5.05 10.90 -9.87
C VAL A 135 4.24 9.64 -10.13
N VAL A 136 4.93 8.62 -10.65
CA VAL A 136 4.38 7.26 -10.80
C VAL A 136 5.20 6.27 -10.00
N THR A 137 4.54 5.19 -9.56
CA THR A 137 5.20 4.02 -8.99
C THR A 137 4.87 2.78 -9.79
N VAL A 138 5.82 1.86 -9.86
CA VAL A 138 5.67 0.55 -10.50
C VAL A 138 6.08 -0.53 -9.49
N PRO A 139 5.12 -1.26 -8.89
CA PRO A 139 5.44 -2.41 -8.08
C PRO A 139 5.89 -3.56 -8.99
N LEU A 140 7.07 -4.07 -8.70
CA LEU A 140 7.64 -5.23 -9.36
C LEU A 140 7.47 -6.43 -8.43
N SER A 141 6.73 -7.43 -8.90
CA SER A 141 6.43 -8.63 -8.13
C SER A 141 6.60 -9.89 -8.98
N GLY A 142 7.16 -10.95 -8.39
CA GLY A 142 7.38 -12.25 -9.03
C GLY A 142 8.66 -12.33 -9.87
N SER A 143 8.78 -13.35 -10.73
CA SER A 143 9.89 -13.49 -11.68
C SER A 143 9.81 -12.42 -12.76
N TYR A 144 10.96 -11.82 -13.08
CA TYR A 144 11.04 -10.72 -14.03
C TYR A 144 11.71 -11.16 -15.34
N GLU A 145 10.91 -11.78 -16.21
CA GLU A 145 11.34 -12.25 -17.53
C GLU A 145 11.47 -11.12 -18.55
N GLU A 146 12.29 -11.33 -19.59
CA GLU A 146 12.66 -10.35 -20.61
C GLU A 146 11.45 -9.71 -21.33
N ASP A 147 10.46 -10.50 -21.72
CA ASP A 147 9.25 -10.00 -22.37
C ASP A 147 8.46 -9.02 -21.48
N ARG A 148 8.50 -9.24 -20.16
CA ARG A 148 7.83 -8.37 -19.19
C ARG A 148 8.61 -7.07 -18.99
N ALA A 149 9.94 -7.14 -19.01
CA ALA A 149 10.83 -5.99 -18.95
C ALA A 149 10.64 -5.04 -20.14
N GLN A 150 10.64 -5.59 -21.35
CA GLN A 150 10.47 -4.80 -22.58
C GLN A 150 9.12 -4.08 -22.61
N ARG A 151 8.04 -4.80 -22.27
CA ARG A 151 6.69 -4.21 -22.19
C ARG A 151 6.59 -3.12 -21.14
N LEU A 152 7.18 -3.31 -19.95
CA LEU A 152 7.21 -2.26 -18.93
C LEU A 152 7.97 -1.03 -19.44
N THR A 153 9.14 -1.26 -20.04
CA THR A 153 9.98 -0.18 -20.57
C THR A 153 9.18 0.67 -21.56
N GLN A 154 8.55 0.02 -22.54
CA GLN A 154 7.73 0.72 -23.53
C GLN A 154 6.59 1.52 -22.89
N ALA A 155 5.83 0.91 -21.98
CA ALA A 155 4.71 1.56 -21.33
C ALA A 155 5.15 2.77 -20.48
N LEU A 156 6.29 2.67 -19.78
CA LEU A 156 6.83 3.80 -19.01
C LEU A 156 7.35 4.92 -19.91
N LEU A 157 8.00 4.61 -21.02
CA LEU A 157 8.46 5.61 -21.98
C LEU A 157 7.28 6.38 -22.61
N GLU A 158 6.22 5.67 -23.01
CA GLU A 158 5.00 6.30 -23.52
C GLU A 158 4.36 7.21 -22.47
N LYS A 159 4.30 6.74 -21.20
CA LYS A 159 3.73 7.52 -20.09
C LYS A 159 4.54 8.76 -19.76
N VAL A 160 5.87 8.64 -19.68
CA VAL A 160 6.79 9.76 -19.38
C VAL A 160 6.82 10.78 -20.51
N SER A 161 6.72 10.33 -21.77
CA SER A 161 6.69 11.24 -22.90
C SER A 161 5.33 11.94 -23.07
N GLY A 162 4.23 11.26 -22.74
CA GLY A 162 2.86 11.75 -22.98
C GLY A 162 2.23 12.51 -21.80
N ALA A 163 2.56 12.13 -20.57
CA ALA A 163 2.22 12.85 -19.35
C ALA A 163 3.53 13.40 -18.78
N SER A 164 3.53 14.64 -18.26
CA SER A 164 4.74 15.30 -17.71
C SER A 164 5.24 14.66 -16.41
N ILE A 165 5.50 13.35 -16.43
CA ILE A 165 6.04 12.57 -15.33
C ILE A 165 7.52 12.89 -15.20
N ARG A 166 7.91 13.35 -14.02
CA ARG A 166 9.30 13.69 -13.70
C ARG A 166 9.96 12.66 -12.81
N VAL A 167 9.18 11.89 -12.04
CA VAL A 167 9.73 10.86 -11.15
C VAL A 167 9.03 9.52 -11.35
N VAL A 168 9.82 8.48 -11.55
CA VAL A 168 9.38 7.07 -11.60
C VAL A 168 9.98 6.32 -10.42
N ILE A 169 9.13 5.73 -9.59
CA ILE A 169 9.56 4.87 -8.47
C ILE A 169 9.35 3.41 -8.88
N LEU A 170 10.42 2.62 -8.89
CA LEU A 170 10.33 1.17 -9.04
C LEU A 170 10.36 0.54 -7.64
N ASP A 171 9.31 -0.17 -7.26
CA ASP A 171 9.22 -0.83 -5.95
C ASP A 171 9.52 -2.31 -6.09
N LEU A 172 10.63 -2.74 -5.47
CA LEU A 172 11.14 -4.11 -5.50
C LEU A 172 10.68 -4.93 -4.28
N THR A 173 9.78 -4.40 -3.44
CA THR A 173 9.31 -5.10 -2.23
C THR A 173 8.78 -6.51 -2.52
N GLY A 174 8.24 -6.75 -3.72
CA GLY A 174 7.70 -8.04 -4.15
C GLY A 174 8.67 -8.96 -4.90
N ILE A 175 9.94 -8.58 -5.05
CA ILE A 175 10.95 -9.40 -5.73
C ILE A 175 11.74 -10.19 -4.68
N VAL A 176 11.58 -11.51 -4.72
CA VAL A 176 12.16 -12.44 -3.74
C VAL A 176 13.43 -13.10 -4.28
N ASP A 177 13.43 -13.43 -5.57
CA ASP A 177 14.55 -14.01 -6.30
C ASP A 177 15.08 -12.99 -7.31
N VAL A 178 16.35 -12.63 -7.20
CA VAL A 178 17.02 -11.72 -8.14
C VAL A 178 18.22 -12.40 -8.76
N ASP A 179 18.14 -12.61 -10.07
CA ASP A 179 19.27 -12.95 -10.90
C ASP A 179 19.87 -11.71 -11.57
N THR A 180 21.01 -11.91 -12.22
CA THR A 180 21.73 -10.87 -12.96
C THR A 180 20.88 -10.28 -14.09
N ALA A 181 20.02 -11.09 -14.72
CA ALA A 181 19.17 -10.66 -15.83
C ALA A 181 18.09 -9.66 -15.36
N THR A 182 17.45 -9.94 -14.22
CA THR A 182 16.47 -9.05 -13.58
C THR A 182 17.09 -7.69 -13.28
N VAL A 183 18.30 -7.66 -12.70
CA VAL A 183 19.00 -6.39 -12.47
C VAL A 183 19.31 -5.69 -13.78
N GLY A 184 19.80 -6.40 -14.79
CA GLY A 184 20.07 -5.83 -16.12
C GLY A 184 18.85 -5.14 -16.73
N HIS A 185 17.67 -5.77 -16.66
CA HIS A 185 16.42 -5.18 -17.13
C HIS A 185 16.03 -3.91 -16.38
N LEU A 186 16.20 -3.87 -15.05
CA LEU A 186 15.92 -2.68 -14.25
C LEU A 186 16.78 -1.50 -14.67
N LEU A 187 18.07 -1.75 -14.90
CA LEU A 187 19.00 -0.72 -15.35
C LEU A 187 18.63 -0.20 -16.74
N GLN A 188 18.22 -1.09 -17.64
CA GLN A 188 17.78 -0.70 -18.98
C GLN A 188 16.57 0.23 -18.93
N ILE A 189 15.57 -0.10 -18.10
CA ILE A 189 14.38 0.75 -17.89
C ILE A 189 14.82 2.12 -17.38
N MET A 190 15.58 2.16 -16.30
CA MET A 190 16.01 3.40 -15.66
C MET A 190 16.81 4.29 -16.63
N ASN A 191 17.73 3.70 -17.39
CA ASN A 191 18.51 4.44 -18.38
C ASN A 191 17.61 5.02 -19.47
N ALA A 192 16.65 4.24 -19.98
CA ALA A 192 15.72 4.72 -21.01
C ALA A 192 14.86 5.89 -20.50
N LEU A 193 14.41 5.84 -19.24
CA LEU A 193 13.62 6.93 -18.64
C LEU A 193 14.47 8.18 -18.38
N SER A 194 15.72 8.01 -17.95
CA SER A 194 16.64 9.12 -17.72
C SER A 194 16.92 9.91 -19.02
N LEU A 195 16.95 9.22 -20.17
CA LEU A 195 17.09 9.86 -21.49
C LEU A 195 15.90 10.76 -21.85
N LEU A 196 14.72 10.52 -21.28
CA LEU A 196 13.55 11.37 -21.41
C LEU A 196 13.46 12.45 -20.31
N GLY A 197 14.47 12.56 -19.45
CA GLY A 197 14.51 13.53 -18.36
C GLY A 197 13.69 13.14 -17.13
N ALA A 198 13.22 11.89 -17.04
CA ALA A 198 12.58 11.40 -15.83
C ALA A 198 13.61 10.82 -14.85
N GLU A 199 13.52 11.25 -13.60
CA GLU A 199 14.34 10.72 -12.51
C GLU A 199 13.76 9.39 -12.01
N CYS A 200 14.66 8.46 -11.71
CA CYS A 200 14.29 7.14 -11.19
C CYS A 200 14.66 7.02 -9.71
N ALA A 201 13.78 6.37 -8.95
CA ALA A 201 14.06 5.94 -7.59
C ALA A 201 13.69 4.47 -7.42
N LEU A 202 14.46 3.77 -6.59
CA LEU A 202 14.20 2.39 -6.22
C LEU A 202 13.76 2.32 -4.76
N SER A 203 12.78 1.47 -4.49
CA SER A 203 12.34 1.17 -3.13
C SER A 203 12.23 -0.33 -2.88
N GLY A 204 12.22 -0.76 -1.61
CA GLY A 204 12.00 -2.18 -1.29
C GLY A 204 13.19 -3.09 -1.60
N ILE A 205 14.39 -2.55 -1.72
CA ILE A 205 15.59 -3.32 -2.08
C ILE A 205 15.96 -4.28 -0.94
N SER A 206 16.01 -5.57 -1.26
CA SER A 206 16.51 -6.60 -0.34
C SER A 206 18.05 -6.61 -0.31
N PRO A 207 18.68 -7.12 0.77
CA PRO A 207 20.14 -7.24 0.84
C PRO A 207 20.76 -8.01 -0.34
N VAL A 208 20.06 -9.02 -0.87
CA VAL A 208 20.50 -9.81 -2.02
C VAL A 208 20.53 -8.97 -3.28
N VAL A 209 19.46 -8.19 -3.54
CA VAL A 209 19.41 -7.28 -4.70
C VAL A 209 20.54 -6.25 -4.63
N ALA A 210 20.76 -5.65 -3.46
CA ALA A 210 21.82 -4.67 -3.28
C ALA A 210 23.21 -5.25 -3.60
N GLN A 211 23.51 -6.48 -3.17
CA GLN A 211 24.78 -7.15 -3.48
C GLN A 211 24.94 -7.43 -4.98
N THR A 212 23.89 -7.88 -5.66
CA THR A 212 23.91 -8.12 -7.11
C THR A 212 24.14 -6.82 -7.89
N MET A 213 23.50 -5.71 -7.48
CA MET A 213 23.70 -4.40 -8.11
C MET A 213 25.14 -3.89 -7.95
N VAL A 214 25.74 -4.07 -6.77
CA VAL A 214 27.17 -3.74 -6.55
C VAL A 214 28.08 -4.59 -7.43
N THR A 215 27.77 -5.88 -7.57
CA THR A 215 28.56 -6.81 -8.40
C THR A 215 28.54 -6.42 -9.88
N LEU A 216 27.43 -5.83 -10.35
CA LEU A 216 27.27 -5.35 -11.72
C LEU A 216 27.82 -3.93 -11.94
N ASP A 217 28.54 -3.37 -10.95
CA ASP A 217 29.10 -2.01 -10.96
C ASP A 217 28.05 -0.92 -11.24
N VAL A 218 26.85 -1.11 -10.66
CA VAL A 218 25.77 -0.12 -10.75
C VAL A 218 26.07 1.02 -9.79
N ALA A 219 26.92 1.93 -10.22
CA ALA A 219 27.13 3.23 -9.59
C ALA A 219 26.63 4.31 -10.55
N SER A 220 25.43 4.83 -10.30
CA SER A 220 24.97 6.06 -10.93
C SER A 220 24.58 7.04 -9.84
N ASP A 221 25.24 8.20 -9.81
CA ASP A 221 24.97 9.30 -8.86
C ASP A 221 23.53 9.85 -8.99
N GLN A 222 22.84 9.49 -10.08
CA GLN A 222 21.47 9.93 -10.37
C GLN A 222 20.41 8.98 -9.81
N LEU A 223 20.79 7.79 -9.31
CA LEU A 223 19.82 6.83 -8.79
C LEU A 223 19.67 6.93 -7.29
N ARG A 224 18.43 7.03 -6.82
CA ARG A 224 18.12 7.08 -5.40
C ARG A 224 17.52 5.78 -4.92
N TYR A 225 17.95 5.36 -3.73
CA TYR A 225 17.57 4.10 -3.13
C TYR A 225 16.88 4.35 -1.79
N PHE A 226 15.76 3.67 -1.57
CA PHE A 226 14.96 3.80 -0.37
C PHE A 226 14.61 2.43 0.20
N ARG A 227 14.51 2.34 1.52
CA ARG A 227 14.12 1.10 2.18
C ARG A 227 12.66 0.73 1.89
N ALA A 228 11.80 1.72 1.70
CA ALA A 228 10.37 1.52 1.54
C ALA A 228 9.76 2.59 0.63
N LEU A 229 8.68 2.21 -0.07
CA LEU A 229 7.99 3.08 -1.03
C LEU A 229 7.58 4.44 -0.43
N HIS A 230 7.08 4.47 0.81
CA HIS A 230 6.68 5.72 1.48
C HIS A 230 7.84 6.72 1.61
N GLN A 231 9.09 6.26 1.71
CA GLN A 231 10.26 7.14 1.78
C GLN A 231 10.60 7.72 0.41
N ALA A 232 10.53 6.89 -0.64
CA ALA A 232 10.71 7.31 -2.01
C ALA A 232 9.66 8.34 -2.43
N LEU A 233 8.39 8.12 -2.06
CA LEU A 233 7.30 9.06 -2.30
C LEU A 233 7.53 10.40 -1.61
N ARG A 234 7.88 10.39 -0.32
CA ARG A 234 8.19 11.63 0.42
C ARG A 234 9.33 12.41 -0.21
N TRP A 235 10.38 11.71 -0.66
CA TRP A 235 11.47 12.33 -1.39
C TRP A 235 10.99 12.93 -2.71
N ALA A 236 10.25 12.17 -3.53
CA ALA A 236 9.77 12.62 -4.82
C ALA A 236 8.92 13.90 -4.72
N ILE A 237 7.99 13.94 -3.77
CA ILE A 237 7.14 15.11 -3.52
C ILE A 237 8.00 16.31 -3.14
N ALA A 238 8.88 16.17 -2.13
CA ALA A 238 9.74 17.27 -1.69
C ALA A 238 10.70 17.76 -2.80
N HIS A 239 11.17 16.84 -3.64
CA HIS A 239 12.05 17.15 -4.76
C HIS A 239 11.35 17.93 -5.86
N LEU A 240 10.09 17.60 -6.17
CA LEU A 240 9.29 18.32 -7.15
C LEU A 240 8.87 19.70 -6.65
N GLU A 241 8.52 19.82 -5.36
CA GLU A 241 8.16 21.08 -4.72
C GLU A 241 9.36 22.02 -4.56
N GLY A 242 10.56 21.48 -4.33
CA GLY A 242 11.80 22.26 -4.23
C GLY A 242 12.41 22.67 -5.57
N ALA A 243 11.92 22.12 -6.69
CA ALA A 243 12.38 22.41 -8.05
C ALA A 243 11.47 23.41 -8.81
N ALA A 244 10.46 23.97 -8.15
CA ALA A 244 9.51 24.96 -8.68
C ALA A 244 9.91 26.40 -8.35
#